data_AF-A0AAN8UWA1-F1
#
_entry.id   AF-A0AAN8UWA1-F1
#
_cell.length_a   1.000
_cell.length_b   1.000
_cell.length_c   1.000
_cell.angle_alpha   90.00
_cell.angle_beta   90.00
_cell.angle_gamma   90.00
#
_symmetry.space_group_name_H-M   'P 1'
#
loop_
_entity.id
_entity.type
_entity.pdbx_description
1 polymer ?
#
loop_
_entity_poly.entity_id
_entity_poly.type
_entity_poly.pdbx_seq_one_letter_code
_entity_poly.pdbx_strand_id
1 'polypeptide(L)' 'MSASGDAMVAALIKMLMVQPHLITDKGYLEHTIKYAMDSGIMNQWALEWTGGFPPNDNMEDEVVPDQNGIRSITEV' A
#
# COMPACT_ATOMS: atom_id res chain seq x y z
N MET A 1 -0.25 -3.38 -11.57
CA MET A 1 -0.21 -3.97 -10.20
C MET A 1 -0.14 -2.81 -9.22
N SER A 2 -0.98 -2.78 -8.18
CA SER A 2 -1.01 -1.67 -7.22
C SER A 2 0.17 -1.79 -6.24
N ALA A 3 1.14 -0.88 -6.33
CA ALA A 3 2.37 -0.90 -5.54
C ALA A 3 2.14 -0.87 -4.01
N SER A 4 1.01 -0.30 -3.56
CA SER A 4 0.62 -0.28 -2.15
C SER A 4 0.30 -1.69 -1.62
N GLY A 5 -0.39 -2.51 -2.41
CA GLY A 5 -0.72 -3.89 -2.03
C GLY A 5 0.53 -4.77 -1.88
N ASP A 6 1.49 -4.61 -2.80
CA ASP A 6 2.76 -5.36 -2.74
C ASP A 6 3.58 -5.00 -1.49
N ALA A 7 3.58 -3.72 -1.09
CA ALA A 7 4.24 -3.27 0.14
C ALA A 7 3.60 -3.85 1.41
N MET A 8 2.26 -3.91 1.47
CA MET A 8 1.54 -4.53 2.59
C MET A 8 1.85 -6.03 2.69
N VAL A 9 1.80 -6.75 1.56
CA VAL A 9 2.10 -8.19 1.51
C VAL A 9 3.56 -8.46 1.91
N ALA A 10 4.50 -7.65 1.42
CA ALA A 10 5.91 -7.78 1.80
C ALA A 10 6.14 -7.56 3.30
N ALA A 11 5.50 -6.54 3.89
CA ALA A 11 5.58 -6.27 5.33
C ALA A 11 4.98 -7.41 6.16
N LEU A 12 3.85 -7.97 5.73
CA LEU A 12 3.20 -9.12 6.37
C LEU A 12 4.11 -10.36 6.33
N ILE A 13 4.60 -10.73 5.15
CA ILE A 13 5.48 -11.89 4.97
C ILE A 13 6.75 -11.72 5.80
N LYS A 14 7.35 -10.53 5.81
CA LYS A 14 8.55 -10.24 6.61
C LYS A 14 8.32 -10.50 8.10
N MET A 15 7.21 -10.00 8.67
CA MET A 15 6.90 -10.25 10.08
C MET A 15 6.66 -11.74 10.36
N LEU A 16 5.95 -12.46 9.48
CA LEU A 16 5.73 -13.89 9.63
C LEU A 16 7.02 -14.71 9.53
N MET A 17 8.00 -14.27 8.73
CA MET A 17 9.31 -14.90 8.64
C MET A 17 10.21 -14.64 9.84
N VAL A 18 10.08 -13.49 10.51
CA VAL A 18 10.92 -13.12 11.67
C VAL A 18 10.58 -13.98 12.89
N GLN A 19 9.29 -14.24 13.15
CA GLN A 19 8.86 -15.09 14.27
C GLN A 19 7.70 -16.02 13.86
N PRO A 20 7.98 -17.10 13.10
CA PRO A 20 6.94 -17.99 12.57
C PRO A 20 6.19 -18.76 13.65
N HIS A 21 6.80 -18.96 14.82
CA HIS A 21 6.18 -19.64 15.96
C HIS A 21 5.05 -18.83 16.62
N LEU A 22 4.97 -17.52 16.35
CA LEU A 22 3.91 -16.64 16.86
C LEU A 22 2.74 -16.48 15.88
N ILE A 23 2.67 -17.28 14.82
CA ILE A 23 1.60 -17.16 13.81
C ILE A 23 0.20 -17.40 14.36
N THR A 24 0.10 -18.17 15.46
CA THR A 24 -1.17 -18.41 16.18
C THR A 24 -1.39 -17.44 17.33
N ASP A 25 -0.40 -16.60 17.66
CA ASP A 25 -0.54 -15.58 18.69
C ASP A 25 -1.36 -14.41 18.14
N LYS A 26 -2.51 -14.18 18.78
CA LYS A 26 -3.46 -13.14 18.34
C LYS A 26 -2.85 -11.74 18.44
N GLY A 27 -2.10 -11.44 19.50
CA GLY A 27 -1.51 -10.11 19.69
C GLY A 27 -0.44 -9.82 18.65
N TYR A 28 0.40 -10.81 18.36
CA TYR A 28 1.41 -10.77 17.32
C TYR A 28 0.79 -10.53 15.95
N LEU A 29 -0.29 -11.25 15.63
CA LEU A 29 -0.98 -11.11 14.34
C LEU A 29 -1.63 -9.73 14.20
N GLU A 30 -2.26 -9.22 15.26
CA GLU A 30 -2.83 -7.87 15.27
C GLU A 30 -1.76 -6.78 15.04
N HIS A 31 -0.61 -6.88 15.71
CA HIS A 31 0.50 -5.95 15.50
C HIS A 31 1.10 -6.06 14.11
N THR A 32 1.21 -7.28 13.59
CA THR A 32 1.73 -7.56 12.24
C THR A 32 0.82 -6.97 11.16
N ILE A 33 -0.50 -7.10 11.31
CA ILE A 33 -1.49 -6.52 10.38
C ILE A 33 -1.46 -4.99 10.44
N LYS A 34 -1.39 -4.39 11.65
CA LYS A 34 -1.23 -2.93 11.82
C LYS A 34 0.03 -2.43 11.12
N TYR A 35 1.15 -3.09 11.35
CA TYR A 35 2.43 -2.75 10.71
C TYR A 35 2.35 -2.85 9.17
N ALA A 36 1.68 -3.87 8.64
CA ALA A 36 1.50 -4.03 7.20
C ALA A 36 0.64 -2.90 6.60
N MET A 37 -0.46 -2.51 7.27
CA MET A 37 -1.29 -1.38 6.85
C MET A 37 -0.51 -0.06 6.85
N ASP A 38 0.25 0.21 7.92
CA ASP A 38 1.09 1.40 8.00
C ASP A 38 2.12 1.44 6.86
N SER A 39 2.71 0.30 6.51
CA SER A 39 3.64 0.18 5.39
C SER A 39 2.97 0.47 4.04
N GLY A 40 1.72 0.01 3.83
CA GLY A 40 0.93 0.30 2.63
C GLY A 40 0.59 1.78 2.50
N ILE A 41 0.11 2.40 3.59
CA ILE A 41 -0.24 3.82 3.62
C ILE A 41 1.00 4.68 3.36
N MET A 42 2.13 4.38 4.01
CA MET A 42 3.37 5.13 3.81
C MET A 42 3.90 4.99 2.38
N ASN A 43 3.80 3.80 1.78
CA ASN A 43 4.19 3.60 0.39
C ASN A 43 3.28 4.35 -0.58
N GLN A 44 1.97 4.37 -0.32
CA GLN A 44 1.02 5.15 -1.10
C GLN A 44 1.29 6.66 -0.96
N TRP A 45 1.49 7.17 0.25
CA TRP A 45 1.83 8.57 0.49
C TRP A 45 3.16 8.97 -0.17
N ALA A 46 4.17 8.09 -0.15
CA ALA A 46 5.42 8.33 -0.84
C ALA A 46 5.23 8.43 -2.37
N LEU A 47 4.37 7.59 -2.96
CA LEU A 47 4.02 7.67 -4.37
C LEU A 47 3.25 8.97 -4.69
N GLU A 48 2.25 9.31 -3.87
CA GLU A 48 1.42 10.52 -4.02
C GLU A 48 2.25 11.80 -3.92
N TRP A 49 3.28 11.84 -3.07
CA TRP A 49 4.22 12.97 -3.00
C TRP A 49 5.00 13.22 -4.29
N THR A 50 5.21 12.18 -5.09
CA THR A 50 5.89 12.29 -6.40
C THR A 50 4.94 12.37 -7.59
N GLY A 51 3.68 11.93 -7.43
CA GLY A 51 2.77 11.67 -8.55
C GLY A 51 1.38 12.30 -8.46
N GLY A 52 0.93 12.82 -7.32
CA GLY A 52 -0.46 13.27 -7.09
C GLY A 52 -1.37 12.17 -6.52
N PHE A 53 -2.62 12.51 -6.19
CA PHE A 53 -3.55 11.59 -5.52
C PHE A 53 -4.11 10.53 -6.48
N PRO A 54 -4.42 9.31 -6.01
CA PRO A 54 -5.12 8.33 -6.84
C PRO A 54 -6.53 8.86 -7.22
N PRO A 55 -7.00 8.60 -8.45
CA PRO A 55 -8.35 8.94 -8.88
C PRO A 55 -9.37 8.19 -8.02
N ASN A 56 -10.50 8.82 -7.70
CA ASN A 56 -11.65 8.10 -7.16
C ASN A 56 -12.19 7.12 -8.22
N ASP A 57 -12.88 6.05 -7.79
CA ASP A 57 -13.46 5.01 -8.66
C ASP A 57 -14.33 5.57 -9.82
N ASN A 58 -14.93 6.74 -9.64
CA ASN A 58 -15.73 7.43 -10.67
C ASN A 58 -14.90 8.20 -11.71
N MET A 59 -13.58 8.29 -11.55
CA MET A 59 -12.66 9.06 -12.37
C MET A 59 -11.63 8.16 -13.08
N GLU A 60 -11.71 6.83 -12.89
CA GLU A 60 -10.72 5.89 -13.45
C GLU A 60 -10.60 5.95 -14.97
N ASP A 61 -11.71 6.24 -15.68
CA ASP A 61 -11.77 6.35 -17.14
C ASP A 61 -11.37 7.74 -17.68
N GLU A 62 -11.29 8.76 -16.83
CA GLU A 62 -10.98 10.15 -17.23
C GLU A 62 -9.51 10.52 -17.03
N VAL A 63 -8.74 9.72 -16.29
CA VAL A 63 -7.34 10.04 -15.94
C VAL A 63 -6.37 9.28 -16.84
N VAL A 64 -5.65 10.04 -17.67
CA VAL A 64 -4.58 9.51 -18.53
C VAL A 64 -3.38 9.10 -17.65
N PRO A 65 -2.94 7.84 -17.70
CA PRO A 65 -1.80 7.38 -16.91
C PRO A 65 -0.50 8.07 -17.34
N ASP A 66 0.38 8.34 -16.38
CA ASP A 66 1.72 8.88 -16.63
C ASP A 66 2.64 7.84 -17.32
N GLN A 67 3.89 8.23 -17.60
CA GLN A 67 4.89 7.35 -18.24
C GLN A 67 5.22 6.10 -17.40
N ASN A 68 4.89 6.09 -16.12
CA ASN A 68 5.05 4.96 -15.20
C ASN A 68 3.76 4.14 -15.04
N GLY A 69 2.69 4.49 -15.76
CA GLY A 69 1.39 3.83 -15.69
C GLY A 69 0.54 4.25 -14.48
N ILE A 70 0.94 5.30 -13.76
CA ILE A 70 0.24 5.80 -12.58
C ILE A 70 -0.84 6.78 -13.05
N ARG A 71 -2.09 6.48 -12.71
CA ARG A 71 -3.19 7.43 -12.87
C ARG A 71 -3.22 8.29 -11.61
N SER A 72 -3.13 9.61 -11.74
CA SER A 72 -3.18 10.54 -10.62
C SER A 72 -3.99 11.78 -10.96
N ILE A 73 -4.59 12.38 -9.95
CA ILE A 73 -5.26 13.67 -10.01
C ILE A 73 -4.50 14.67 -9.13
N THR A 74 -4.31 15.88 -9.65
CA THR A 74 -3.90 17.06 -8.86
C THR A 74 -5.13 17.94 -8.68
N GLU A 75 -5.46 18.30 -7.43
CA GLU A 75 -6.44 19.37 -7.17
C GLU A 75 -5.95 20.66 -7.85
N VAL A 76 -6.81 21.28 -8.65
CA VAL A 76 -6.58 22.60 -9.26
C VAL A 76 -7.04 23.69 -8.29
#